data_AF-A0A6C0EPK1-F1
#
_entry.id   AF-A0A6C0EPK1-F1
#
_cell.length_a   1.000
_cell.length_b   1.000
_cell.length_c   1.000
_cell.angle_alpha   90.00
_cell.angle_beta   90.00
_cell.angle_gamma   90.00
#
_symmetry.space_group_name_H-M   'P 1'
#
loop_
_entity.id
_entity.type
_entity.pdbx_description
1 polymer ?
#
loop_
_entity_poly.entity_id
_entity_poly.type
_entity_poly.pdbx_seq_one_letter_code
_entity_poly.pdbx_strand_id
1 'polypeptide(L)'
;MSGIIQNNQETTSEIETRNVVLGLETLTARYDYLLRQYQQISLNYTNYLSQSQQNDRTFTSIQGKSYWGTGPIAGQSVYSDISAVNLCQAMCAENSNCSGATYKPNVNGVAQCFLRSGESETIPSGDNDYAVVPLDMFYLIQLKDLNNQLTQANNQILNIIKTRGEELYSSQVNNRFIQSNSLEENYNQLIQEREKIEALMRNFNDLNEEQNDTNISINQNYYSYIFLLLIAILCVYILIRVSSGSSENSYIQSGGKLSNQTYYIIFVLVILTLLMYYFLIKK
;
A
#
# COMPACT_ATOMS: atom_id res chain seq x y z
N MET A 1 -54.04 9.82 -63.40
CA MET A 1 -53.74 9.06 -62.17
C MET A 1 -52.30 9.40 -61.81
N SER A 2 -52.11 10.54 -61.13
CA SER A 2 -50.79 11.08 -60.80
C SER A 2 -50.44 10.62 -59.41
N GLY A 3 -49.47 9.70 -59.29
CA GLY A 3 -48.90 9.32 -58.01
C GLY A 3 -47.89 10.37 -57.56
N ILE A 4 -48.15 11.00 -56.42
CA ILE A 4 -47.20 11.87 -55.74
C ILE A 4 -46.23 10.95 -54.99
N ILE A 5 -44.98 10.92 -55.45
CA ILE A 5 -43.86 10.38 -54.67
C ILE A 5 -43.46 11.50 -53.70
N GLN A 6 -43.73 11.31 -52.40
CA GLN A 6 -43.14 12.15 -51.36
C GLN A 6 -41.67 11.75 -51.20
N ASN A 7 -40.77 12.60 -51.71
CA ASN A 7 -39.34 12.54 -51.38
C ASN A 7 -39.15 13.06 -49.95
N ASN A 8 -38.87 12.14 -49.02
CA ASN A 8 -38.28 12.46 -47.72
C ASN A 8 -36.79 12.78 -47.94
N GLN A 9 -36.45 14.05 -48.09
CA GLN A 9 -35.09 14.53 -47.86
C GLN A 9 -35.03 15.07 -46.43
N GLU A 10 -34.62 14.21 -45.48
CA GLU A 10 -34.15 14.69 -44.18
C GLU A 10 -32.96 15.63 -44.44
N THR A 11 -32.99 16.82 -43.86
CA THR A 11 -31.93 17.81 -44.06
C THR A 11 -30.69 17.42 -43.24
N THR A 12 -29.48 17.69 -43.74
CA THR A 12 -28.21 17.35 -43.09
C THR A 12 -28.13 17.82 -41.61
N SER A 13 -28.81 18.93 -41.29
CA SER A 13 -28.91 19.49 -39.94
C SER A 13 -29.73 18.64 -38.96
N GLU A 14 -30.80 17.97 -39.42
CA GLU A 14 -31.61 17.07 -38.58
C GLU A 14 -30.88 15.77 -38.27
N ILE A 15 -30.13 15.24 -39.24
CA ILE A 15 -29.29 14.04 -39.06
C ILE A 15 -28.17 14.32 -38.05
N GLU A 16 -27.53 15.49 -38.14
CA GLU A 16 -26.49 15.90 -37.19
C GLU A 16 -27.05 16.11 -35.78
N THR A 17 -28.21 16.75 -35.66
CA THR A 17 -28.92 16.92 -34.37
C THR A 17 -29.25 15.57 -33.73
N ARG A 18 -29.81 14.62 -34.50
CA ARG A 18 -30.18 13.28 -34.00
C ARG A 18 -28.95 12.51 -33.51
N ASN A 19 -27.83 12.60 -34.23
CA ASN A 19 -26.57 11.95 -33.85
C ASN A 19 -25.99 12.52 -32.55
N VAL A 20 -26.07 13.84 -32.35
CA VAL A 20 -25.60 14.49 -31.11
C VAL A 20 -26.45 14.09 -29.91
N VAL A 21 -27.78 14.05 -30.08
CA VAL A 21 -28.72 13.63 -29.02
C VAL A 21 -28.47 12.18 -28.62
N LEU A 22 -28.33 11.27 -29.59
CA LEU A 22 -28.05 9.86 -29.33
C LEU A 22 -26.69 9.65 -28.63
N GLY A 23 -25.67 10.42 -29.03
CA GLY A 23 -24.35 10.39 -28.40
C GLY A 23 -24.39 10.86 -26.94
N LEU A 24 -25.12 11.94 -26.66
CA LEU A 24 -25.35 12.43 -25.30
C LEU A 24 -26.08 11.40 -24.44
N GLU A 25 -27.16 10.79 -24.94
CA GLU A 25 -27.91 9.77 -24.20
C GLU A 25 -27.03 8.55 -23.86
N THR A 26 -26.20 8.12 -24.81
CA THR A 26 -25.23 7.04 -24.60
C THR A 26 -24.21 7.40 -23.51
N LEU A 27 -23.70 8.63 -23.51
CA LEU A 27 -22.73 9.11 -22.51
C LEU A 27 -23.36 9.27 -21.12
N THR A 28 -24.58 9.82 -21.04
CA THR A 28 -25.32 9.92 -19.78
C THR A 28 -25.61 8.54 -19.20
N ALA A 29 -26.07 7.59 -20.01
CA ALA A 29 -26.31 6.22 -19.56
C ALA A 29 -25.02 5.54 -19.04
N ARG A 30 -23.87 5.79 -19.71
CA ARG A 30 -22.57 5.32 -19.25
C ARG A 30 -22.18 5.98 -17.92
N TYR A 31 -22.37 7.28 -17.77
CA TYR A 31 -22.09 8.00 -16.53
C TYR A 31 -22.91 7.44 -15.36
N ASP A 32 -24.21 7.25 -15.54
CA ASP A 32 -25.11 6.70 -14.51
C ASP A 32 -24.76 5.26 -14.13
N TYR A 33 -24.27 4.47 -15.08
CA TYR A 33 -23.74 3.14 -14.82
C TYR A 33 -22.46 3.20 -13.97
N LEU A 34 -21.50 4.05 -14.34
CA LEU A 34 -20.24 4.23 -13.61
C LEU A 34 -20.49 4.75 -12.18
N LEU A 35 -21.46 5.65 -12.00
CA LEU A 35 -21.79 6.22 -10.70
C LEU A 35 -22.35 5.16 -9.76
N ARG A 36 -23.22 4.29 -10.27
CA ARG A 36 -23.74 3.14 -9.50
C ARG A 36 -22.63 2.18 -9.09
N GLN A 37 -21.69 1.90 -9.99
CA GLN A 37 -20.53 1.06 -9.65
C GLN A 37 -19.66 1.71 -8.56
N TYR A 38 -19.41 3.02 -8.67
CA TYR A 38 -18.65 3.77 -7.67
C TYR A 38 -19.32 3.72 -6.29
N GLN A 39 -20.63 3.97 -6.22
CA GLN A 39 -21.40 3.89 -4.98
C GLN A 39 -21.35 2.49 -4.36
N GLN A 40 -21.48 1.44 -5.17
CA GLN A 40 -21.42 0.06 -4.69
C GLN A 40 -20.04 -0.30 -4.13
N ILE A 41 -18.96 0.08 -4.82
CA ILE A 41 -17.59 -0.15 -4.36
C ILE A 41 -17.31 0.63 -3.06
N SER A 42 -17.79 1.88 -2.95
CA SER A 42 -17.65 2.70 -1.75
C SER A 42 -18.38 2.09 -0.54
N LEU A 43 -19.58 1.54 -0.77
CA LEU A 43 -20.32 0.81 0.26
C LEU A 43 -19.57 -0.46 0.69
N ASN A 44 -19.06 -1.24 -0.27
CA ASN A 44 -18.29 -2.45 0.03
C ASN A 44 -17.01 -2.13 0.83
N TYR A 45 -16.33 -1.03 0.48
CA TYR A 45 -15.16 -0.56 1.22
C TYR A 45 -15.50 -0.18 2.65
N THR A 46 -16.57 0.59 2.85
CA THR A 46 -17.02 0.99 4.19
C THR A 46 -17.43 -0.22 5.03
N ASN A 47 -18.12 -1.19 4.42
CA ASN A 47 -18.48 -2.46 5.07
C ASN A 47 -17.23 -3.27 5.45
N TYR A 48 -16.23 -3.34 4.56
CA TYR A 48 -14.95 -3.96 4.87
C TYR A 48 -14.27 -3.28 6.07
N LEU A 49 -14.17 -1.95 6.07
CA LEU A 49 -13.56 -1.20 7.18
C LEU A 49 -14.29 -1.40 8.51
N SER A 50 -15.62 -1.53 8.50
CA SER A 50 -16.40 -1.75 9.73
C SER A 50 -16.34 -3.19 10.27
N GLN A 51 -16.05 -4.16 9.41
CA GLN A 51 -15.97 -5.59 9.78
C GLN A 51 -14.53 -6.05 10.01
N SER A 52 -13.54 -5.37 9.43
CA SER A 52 -12.13 -5.70 9.57
C SER A 52 -11.68 -5.46 11.01
N GLN A 53 -11.34 -6.54 11.71
CA GLN A 53 -10.57 -6.44 12.94
C GLN A 53 -9.11 -6.13 12.56
N GLN A 54 -8.45 -5.26 13.32
CA GLN A 54 -7.18 -4.60 12.98
C GLN A 54 -5.96 -5.48 12.61
N ASN A 55 -6.10 -6.81 12.52
CA ASN A 55 -5.00 -7.73 12.26
C ASN A 55 -5.24 -8.74 11.11
N ASP A 56 -6.39 -8.69 10.41
CA ASP A 56 -6.64 -9.65 9.32
C ASP A 56 -6.18 -9.09 7.97
N ARG A 57 -4.93 -9.41 7.60
CA ARG A 57 -4.30 -8.99 6.33
C ARG A 57 -4.86 -9.79 5.15
N THR A 58 -6.05 -9.42 4.70
CA THR A 58 -6.68 -10.05 3.53
C THR A 58 -6.13 -9.45 2.24
N PHE A 59 -5.62 -10.31 1.36
CA PHE A 59 -5.16 -9.93 0.02
C PHE A 59 -6.13 -10.40 -1.06
N THR A 60 -6.21 -9.64 -2.15
CA THR A 60 -6.95 -9.98 -3.35
C THR A 60 -6.10 -9.77 -4.59
N SER A 61 -6.59 -10.16 -5.76
CA SER A 61 -5.86 -10.09 -7.03
C SER A 61 -6.59 -9.28 -8.09
N ILE A 62 -5.83 -8.50 -8.87
CA ILE A 62 -6.28 -7.73 -10.02
C ILE A 62 -5.60 -8.29 -11.27
N GLN A 63 -6.38 -8.85 -12.19
CA GLN A 63 -5.88 -9.40 -13.45
C GLN A 63 -5.41 -8.30 -14.41
N GLY A 64 -4.39 -8.58 -15.23
CA GLY A 64 -3.85 -7.64 -16.22
C GLY A 64 -2.94 -6.56 -15.62
N LYS A 65 -2.54 -6.73 -14.36
CA LYS A 65 -1.76 -5.75 -13.59
C LYS A 65 -0.56 -6.39 -12.92
N SER A 66 0.44 -5.58 -12.61
CA SER A 66 1.58 -5.94 -11.76
C SER A 66 1.74 -4.93 -10.63
N TYR A 67 2.23 -5.40 -9.48
CA TYR A 67 2.63 -4.60 -8.34
C TYR A 67 4.14 -4.73 -8.11
N TRP A 68 4.86 -3.61 -8.13
CA TRP A 68 6.33 -3.60 -8.01
C TRP A 68 6.86 -3.07 -6.68
N GLY A 69 6.04 -2.36 -5.91
CA GLY A 69 6.47 -1.71 -4.68
C GLY A 69 7.65 -0.74 -4.90
N THR A 70 8.37 -0.43 -3.82
CA THR A 70 9.65 0.29 -3.88
C THR A 70 10.84 -0.68 -3.99
N GLY A 71 10.64 -1.96 -3.65
CA GLY A 71 11.71 -2.95 -3.68
C GLY A 71 11.25 -4.39 -3.45
N PRO A 72 12.18 -5.35 -3.60
CA PRO A 72 11.95 -6.72 -3.15
C PRO A 72 11.94 -6.78 -1.62
N ILE A 73 11.15 -7.70 -1.06
CA ILE A 73 11.24 -8.01 0.38
C ILE A 73 12.59 -8.64 0.73
N ALA A 74 13.07 -8.40 1.96
CA ALA A 74 14.29 -9.00 2.47
C ALA A 74 14.16 -10.53 2.60
N GLY A 75 15.20 -11.27 2.21
CA GLY A 75 15.20 -12.73 2.21
C GLY A 75 14.77 -13.30 0.85
N GLN A 76 13.55 -13.84 0.77
CA GLN A 76 13.02 -14.48 -0.43
C GLN A 76 11.86 -13.67 -1.03
N SER A 77 12.13 -12.99 -2.14
CA SER A 77 11.16 -12.16 -2.86
C SER A 77 10.56 -12.81 -4.09
N VAL A 78 11.10 -13.95 -4.54
CA VAL A 78 10.59 -14.69 -5.69
C VAL A 78 10.37 -16.14 -5.31
N TYR A 79 9.17 -16.63 -5.60
CA TYR A 79 8.77 -18.01 -5.41
C TYR A 79 8.38 -18.59 -6.76
N SER A 80 8.92 -19.77 -7.07
CA SER A 80 8.63 -20.52 -8.31
C SER A 80 7.70 -21.70 -8.00
N ASP A 81 7.14 -22.29 -9.05
CA ASP A 81 6.25 -23.47 -8.98
C ASP A 81 4.97 -23.23 -8.16
N ILE A 82 4.50 -21.98 -8.16
CA ILE A 82 3.25 -21.59 -7.50
C ILE A 82 2.09 -21.85 -8.44
N SER A 83 1.30 -22.89 -8.17
CA SER A 83 0.26 -23.34 -9.10
C SER A 83 -0.95 -22.39 -9.24
N ALA A 84 -1.11 -21.42 -8.34
CA ALA A 84 -2.29 -20.55 -8.32
C ALA A 84 -2.06 -19.21 -7.62
N VAL A 85 -2.83 -18.19 -8.04
CA VAL A 85 -2.76 -16.82 -7.51
C VAL A 85 -3.10 -16.73 -6.01
N ASN A 86 -3.99 -17.61 -5.52
CA ASN A 86 -4.38 -17.65 -4.11
C ASN A 86 -3.21 -18.06 -3.18
N LEU A 87 -2.29 -18.88 -3.69
CA LEU A 87 -1.08 -19.22 -2.93
C LEU A 87 -0.14 -18.01 -2.85
N CYS A 88 -0.06 -17.19 -3.90
CA CYS A 88 0.69 -15.92 -3.87
C CYS A 88 0.05 -14.90 -2.90
N GLN A 89 -1.29 -14.84 -2.83
CA GLN A 89 -2.02 -14.05 -1.83
C GLN A 89 -1.67 -14.50 -0.40
N ALA A 90 -1.75 -15.81 -0.14
CA ALA A 90 -1.43 -16.36 1.18
C ALA A 90 0.02 -16.08 1.59
N MET A 91 0.98 -16.22 0.67
CA MET A 91 2.39 -15.91 0.94
C MET A 91 2.62 -14.43 1.28
N CYS A 92 1.92 -13.51 0.60
CA CYS A 92 2.02 -12.09 0.93
C CYS A 92 1.29 -11.74 2.23
N ALA A 93 0.22 -12.46 2.57
CA ALA A 93 -0.49 -12.32 3.85
C ALA A 93 0.37 -12.79 5.03
N GLU A 94 1.09 -13.90 4.87
CA GLU A 94 1.97 -14.48 5.90
C GLU A 94 3.23 -13.62 6.15
N ASN A 95 3.69 -12.89 5.13
CA ASN A 95 4.89 -12.07 5.24
C ASN A 95 4.56 -10.62 5.61
N SER A 96 4.88 -10.22 6.85
CA SER A 96 4.64 -8.85 7.34
C SER A 96 5.26 -7.77 6.45
N ASN A 97 6.42 -8.05 5.85
CA ASN A 97 7.15 -7.10 4.99
C ASN A 97 6.56 -7.00 3.57
N CYS A 98 5.58 -7.84 3.22
CA CYS A 98 4.94 -7.80 1.91
C CYS A 98 3.86 -6.71 1.89
N SER A 99 4.02 -5.68 1.06
CA SER A 99 2.96 -4.70 0.81
C SER A 99 2.09 -5.09 -0.38
N GLY A 100 2.59 -5.97 -1.24
CA GLY A 100 1.89 -6.51 -2.39
C GLY A 100 2.78 -7.46 -3.18
N ALA A 101 2.22 -8.12 -4.17
CA ALA A 101 2.95 -9.07 -4.99
C ALA A 101 2.48 -9.07 -6.44
N THR A 102 3.27 -9.67 -7.31
CA THR A 102 2.86 -9.97 -8.69
C THR A 102 2.89 -11.47 -8.90
N TYR A 103 1.77 -12.06 -9.30
CA TYR A 103 1.71 -13.45 -9.75
C TYR A 103 1.75 -13.51 -11.28
N LYS A 104 2.71 -14.25 -11.82
CA LYS A 104 2.87 -14.51 -13.25
C LYS A 104 2.76 -16.00 -13.49
N PRO A 105 1.71 -16.49 -14.16
CA PRO A 105 1.48 -17.93 -14.32
C PRO A 105 2.47 -18.61 -15.27
N ASN A 106 3.19 -17.84 -16.08
CA ASN A 106 4.16 -18.39 -17.02
C ASN A 106 5.35 -17.46 -17.21
N VAL A 107 6.39 -17.65 -16.40
CA VAL A 107 7.73 -17.10 -16.60
C VAL A 107 8.64 -18.25 -17.02
N ASN A 108 8.98 -18.31 -18.30
CA ASN A 108 9.82 -19.38 -18.88
C ASN A 108 9.29 -20.81 -18.60
N GLY A 109 7.96 -20.99 -18.64
CA GLY A 109 7.30 -22.27 -18.38
C GLY A 109 7.00 -22.56 -16.91
N VAL A 110 7.35 -21.65 -15.99
CA VAL A 110 7.14 -21.82 -14.55
C VAL A 110 6.31 -20.66 -14.00
N ALA A 111 5.32 -20.96 -13.18
CA ALA A 111 4.53 -19.95 -12.50
C ALA A 111 5.33 -19.35 -11.34
N GLN A 112 5.37 -18.02 -11.25
CA GLN A 112 6.17 -17.28 -10.28
C GLN A 112 5.34 -16.24 -9.52
N CYS A 113 5.67 -16.06 -8.24
CA CYS A 113 5.12 -15.02 -7.38
C CYS A 113 6.28 -14.11 -6.92
N PHE A 114 6.15 -12.82 -7.19
CA PHE A 114 7.12 -11.79 -6.85
C PHE A 114 6.57 -10.97 -5.67
N LEU A 115 7.00 -11.28 -4.45
CA LEU A 115 6.64 -10.50 -3.25
C LEU A 115 7.45 -9.19 -3.21
N ARG A 116 6.76 -8.09 -2.90
CA ARG A 116 7.32 -6.72 -2.91
C ARG A 116 7.00 -5.99 -1.61
N SER A 117 7.86 -5.04 -1.28
CA SER A 117 7.67 -4.10 -0.17
C SER A 117 7.53 -2.67 -0.69
N GLY A 118 6.98 -1.81 0.16
CA GLY A 118 6.80 -0.38 -0.07
C GLY A 118 5.71 -0.02 -1.06
N GLU A 119 5.47 1.27 -1.22
CA GLU A 119 4.39 1.84 -2.02
C GLU A 119 4.66 1.77 -3.53
N SER A 120 3.63 1.38 -4.29
CA SER A 120 3.61 1.54 -5.75
C SER A 120 2.19 1.45 -6.28
N GLU A 121 1.92 2.18 -7.36
CA GLU A 121 0.70 1.96 -8.13
C GLU A 121 0.76 0.63 -8.88
N THR A 122 -0.39 0.01 -9.11
CA THR A 122 -0.46 -1.14 -10.00
C THR A 122 -0.30 -0.70 -11.45
N ILE A 123 0.67 -1.27 -12.16
CA ILE A 123 0.92 -0.95 -13.57
C ILE A 123 0.27 -1.99 -14.49
N PRO A 124 -0.11 -1.63 -15.72
CA PRO A 124 -0.51 -2.61 -16.74
C PRO A 124 0.56 -3.69 -16.94
N SER A 125 0.12 -4.94 -17.07
CA SER A 125 0.97 -6.11 -17.32
C SER A 125 0.30 -7.04 -18.33
N GLY A 126 0.86 -8.24 -18.57
CA GLY A 126 0.22 -9.22 -19.44
C GLY A 126 -1.18 -9.62 -18.95
N ASP A 127 -2.07 -10.00 -19.88
CA ASP A 127 -3.48 -10.31 -19.58
C ASP A 127 -3.67 -11.44 -18.55
N ASN A 128 -2.66 -12.29 -18.38
CA ASN A 128 -2.66 -13.40 -17.43
C ASN A 128 -1.81 -13.11 -16.18
N ASP A 129 -1.21 -11.92 -16.06
CA ASP A 129 -0.51 -11.51 -14.86
C ASP A 129 -1.51 -10.96 -13.85
N TYR A 130 -1.22 -11.10 -12.56
CA TYR A 130 -2.09 -10.66 -11.48
C TYR A 130 -1.29 -9.82 -10.47
N ALA A 131 -1.77 -8.60 -10.21
CA ALA A 131 -1.32 -7.81 -9.07
C ALA A 131 -2.05 -8.31 -7.83
N VAL A 132 -1.31 -8.72 -6.81
CA VAL A 132 -1.81 -9.11 -5.50
C VAL A 132 -1.64 -7.93 -4.57
N VAL A 133 -2.75 -7.41 -4.05
CA VAL A 133 -2.79 -6.21 -3.20
C VAL A 133 -3.68 -6.44 -1.99
N PRO A 134 -3.46 -5.70 -0.88
CA PRO A 134 -4.37 -5.66 0.25
C PRO A 134 -5.81 -5.29 -0.17
N LEU A 135 -6.81 -5.82 0.51
CA LEU A 135 -8.21 -5.67 0.11
C LEU A 135 -8.72 -4.22 0.21
N ASP A 136 -8.25 -3.44 1.17
CA ASP A 136 -8.45 -1.99 1.22
C ASP A 136 -7.83 -1.29 0.00
N MET A 137 -6.56 -1.58 -0.30
CA MET A 137 -5.88 -1.01 -1.46
C MET A 137 -6.62 -1.36 -2.76
N PHE A 138 -7.15 -2.58 -2.89
CA PHE A 138 -8.00 -2.96 -4.01
C PHE A 138 -9.22 -2.04 -4.14
N TYR A 139 -9.98 -1.81 -3.06
CA TYR A 139 -11.14 -0.93 -3.12
C TYR A 139 -10.75 0.51 -3.49
N LEU A 140 -9.66 1.03 -2.93
CA LEU A 140 -9.16 2.36 -3.26
C LEU A 140 -8.73 2.48 -4.73
N ILE A 141 -8.06 1.47 -5.30
CA ILE A 141 -7.72 1.42 -6.73
C ILE A 141 -8.98 1.43 -7.59
N GLN A 142 -9.98 0.62 -7.26
CA GLN A 142 -11.24 0.56 -7.99
C GLN A 142 -12.01 1.89 -7.92
N LEU A 143 -12.04 2.53 -6.75
CA LEU A 143 -12.65 3.86 -6.59
C LEU A 143 -11.91 4.91 -7.42
N LYS A 144 -10.57 4.91 -7.41
CA LYS A 144 -9.75 5.82 -8.22
C LYS A 144 -10.02 5.66 -9.71
N ASP A 145 -10.09 4.42 -10.22
CA ASP A 145 -10.37 4.15 -11.63
C ASP A 145 -11.79 4.59 -12.03
N LEU A 146 -12.80 4.23 -11.24
CA LEU A 146 -14.18 4.65 -11.48
C LEU A 146 -14.35 6.17 -11.44
N ASN A 147 -13.68 6.84 -10.48
CA ASN A 147 -13.66 8.30 -10.39
C ASN A 147 -13.04 8.94 -11.64
N ASN A 148 -11.94 8.39 -12.16
CA ASN A 148 -11.32 8.84 -13.41
C ASN A 148 -12.27 8.63 -14.61
N GLN A 149 -12.92 7.48 -14.71
CA GLN A 149 -13.90 7.23 -15.78
C GLN A 149 -15.12 8.15 -15.69
N LEU A 150 -15.63 8.43 -14.50
CA LEU A 150 -16.71 9.40 -14.26
C LEU A 150 -16.29 10.81 -14.68
N THR A 151 -15.08 11.21 -14.31
CA THR A 151 -14.47 12.49 -14.68
C THR A 151 -14.35 12.63 -16.20
N GLN A 152 -13.91 11.59 -16.89
CA GLN A 152 -13.81 11.57 -18.36
C GLN A 152 -15.18 11.64 -19.04
N ALA A 153 -16.14 10.82 -18.60
CA ALA A 153 -17.50 10.83 -19.14
C ALA A 153 -18.17 12.19 -18.93
N ASN A 154 -17.99 12.78 -17.75
CA ASN A 154 -18.47 14.11 -17.43
C ASN A 154 -17.85 15.19 -18.36
N ASN A 155 -16.53 15.19 -18.51
CA ASN A 155 -15.84 16.10 -19.43
C ASN A 155 -16.33 15.97 -20.88
N GLN A 156 -16.62 14.74 -21.33
CA GLN A 156 -17.19 14.51 -22.67
C GLN A 156 -18.60 15.10 -22.81
N ILE A 157 -19.46 14.92 -21.81
CA ILE A 157 -20.81 15.50 -21.77
C ILE A 157 -20.73 17.03 -21.82
N LEU A 158 -19.92 17.64 -20.94
CA LEU A 158 -19.72 19.09 -20.90
C LEU A 158 -19.19 19.64 -22.22
N ASN A 159 -18.25 18.94 -22.86
CA ASN A 159 -17.70 19.36 -24.14
C ASN A 159 -18.77 19.35 -25.24
N ILE A 160 -19.61 18.32 -25.32
CA ILE A 160 -20.71 18.26 -26.30
C ILE A 160 -21.72 19.39 -26.05
N ILE A 161 -22.09 19.63 -24.78
CA ILE A 161 -23.01 20.72 -24.42
C ILE A 161 -22.41 22.08 -24.82
N LYS A 162 -21.14 22.34 -24.53
CA LYS A 162 -20.47 23.62 -24.83
C LYS A 162 -20.28 23.85 -26.33
N THR A 163 -19.91 22.81 -27.09
CA THR A 163 -19.56 22.95 -28.51
C THR A 163 -20.76 22.87 -29.45
N ARG A 164 -21.84 22.19 -29.04
CA ARG A 164 -23.02 21.94 -29.89
C ARG A 164 -24.33 22.41 -29.28
N GLY A 165 -24.31 23.01 -28.09
CA GLY A 165 -25.51 23.50 -27.40
C GLY A 165 -26.24 24.62 -28.15
N GLU A 166 -25.52 25.40 -28.96
CA GLU A 166 -26.11 26.49 -29.76
C GLU A 166 -26.88 26.03 -31.01
N GLU A 167 -26.63 24.82 -31.54
CA GLU A 167 -27.40 24.28 -32.68
C GLU A 167 -28.66 23.50 -32.24
N LEU A 168 -28.76 23.15 -30.96
CA LEU A 168 -29.81 22.29 -30.41
C LEU A 168 -31.01 23.04 -29.81
N TYR A 169 -31.19 24.35 -30.10
CA TYR A 169 -32.24 25.21 -29.52
C TYR A 169 -33.67 24.70 -29.80
N SER A 170 -34.09 23.74 -28.98
CA SER A 170 -35.46 23.29 -28.77
C SER A 170 -35.65 23.06 -27.27
N SER A 171 -36.91 23.07 -26.84
CA SER A 171 -37.38 23.05 -25.44
C SER A 171 -36.85 21.88 -24.58
N GLN A 172 -36.13 20.91 -25.15
CA GLN A 172 -35.48 19.81 -24.44
C GLN A 172 -34.13 20.19 -23.78
N VAL A 173 -33.48 21.30 -24.19
CA VAL A 173 -32.15 21.70 -23.69
C VAL A 173 -32.20 22.45 -22.35
N ASN A 174 -33.28 23.18 -22.05
CA ASN A 174 -33.34 24.02 -20.83
C ASN A 174 -33.29 23.19 -19.53
N ASN A 175 -33.91 22.00 -19.53
CA ASN A 175 -33.80 21.06 -18.40
C ASN A 175 -32.39 20.44 -18.29
N ARG A 176 -31.65 20.33 -19.40
CA ARG A 176 -30.28 19.77 -19.44
C ARG A 176 -29.20 20.81 -19.12
N PHE A 177 -29.42 22.10 -19.39
CA PHE A 177 -28.53 23.18 -18.96
C PHE A 177 -28.58 23.39 -17.45
N ILE A 178 -29.76 23.22 -16.82
CA ILE A 178 -29.88 23.22 -15.34
C ILE A 178 -29.11 22.02 -14.73
N GLN A 179 -28.98 20.89 -15.44
CA GLN A 179 -28.09 19.78 -15.05
C GLN A 179 -26.60 20.09 -15.25
N SER A 180 -26.20 21.06 -16.07
CA SER A 180 -24.78 21.43 -16.30
C SER A 180 -24.10 21.92 -15.03
N ASN A 181 -24.79 22.74 -14.22
CA ASN A 181 -24.22 23.27 -12.97
C ASN A 181 -24.05 22.16 -11.93
N SER A 182 -25.03 21.26 -11.81
CA SER A 182 -24.91 20.06 -10.96
C SER A 182 -23.80 19.14 -11.45
N LEU A 183 -23.59 19.06 -12.75
CA LEU A 183 -22.56 18.22 -13.36
C LEU A 183 -21.14 18.79 -13.14
N GLU A 184 -20.98 20.11 -13.18
CA GLU A 184 -19.74 20.81 -12.81
C GLU A 184 -19.47 20.72 -11.29
N GLU A 185 -20.51 20.78 -10.46
CA GLU A 185 -20.37 20.55 -9.02
C GLU A 185 -19.96 19.09 -8.72
N ASN A 186 -20.62 18.12 -9.34
CA ASN A 186 -20.26 16.70 -9.25
C ASN A 186 -18.81 16.46 -9.73
N TYR A 187 -18.37 17.15 -10.78
CA TYR A 187 -16.99 17.09 -11.25
C TYR A 187 -16.00 17.54 -10.17
N ASN A 188 -16.26 18.68 -9.55
CA ASN A 188 -15.40 19.22 -8.49
C ASN A 188 -15.41 18.31 -7.26
N GLN A 189 -16.56 17.74 -6.90
CA GLN A 189 -16.65 16.74 -5.83
C GLN A 189 -15.85 15.49 -6.15
N LEU A 190 -15.92 14.96 -7.38
CA LEU A 190 -15.14 13.80 -7.81
C LEU A 190 -13.63 14.07 -7.70
N ILE A 191 -13.16 15.27 -8.06
CA ILE A 191 -11.75 15.65 -7.90
C ILE A 191 -11.34 15.64 -6.42
N GLN A 192 -12.16 16.23 -5.53
CA GLN A 192 -11.87 16.25 -4.09
C GLN A 192 -11.88 14.84 -3.48
N GLU A 193 -12.80 13.98 -3.91
CA GLU A 193 -12.84 12.59 -3.47
C GLU A 193 -11.60 11.82 -3.94
N ARG A 194 -11.10 12.08 -5.15
CA ARG A 194 -9.85 11.49 -5.65
C ARG A 194 -8.67 11.86 -4.77
N GLU A 195 -8.54 13.14 -4.38
CA GLU A 195 -7.46 13.58 -3.48
C GLU A 195 -7.54 12.89 -2.11
N LYS A 196 -8.74 12.68 -1.59
CA LYS A 196 -8.95 11.92 -0.34
C LYS A 196 -8.58 10.43 -0.50
N ILE A 197 -8.96 9.79 -1.60
CA ILE A 197 -8.59 8.40 -1.91
C ILE A 197 -7.06 8.28 -1.98
N GLU A 198 -6.39 9.20 -2.66
CA GLU A 198 -4.92 9.22 -2.74
C GLU A 198 -4.26 9.44 -1.37
N ALA A 199 -4.84 10.27 -0.51
CA ALA A 199 -4.37 10.44 0.86
C ALA A 199 -4.54 9.16 1.70
N LEU A 200 -5.68 8.47 1.56
CA LEU A 200 -5.91 7.18 2.22
C LEU A 200 -4.95 6.10 1.73
N MET A 201 -4.65 6.05 0.43
CA MET A 201 -3.66 5.13 -0.13
C MET A 201 -2.27 5.37 0.48
N ARG A 202 -1.84 6.63 0.60
CA ARG A 202 -0.55 6.98 1.25
C ARG A 202 -0.52 6.54 2.72
N ASN A 203 -1.55 6.88 3.50
CA ASN A 203 -1.61 6.53 4.92
C ASN A 203 -1.57 5.01 5.16
N PHE A 204 -2.21 4.22 4.29
CA PHE A 204 -2.14 2.76 4.38
C PHE A 204 -0.70 2.24 4.25
N ASN A 205 0.07 2.84 3.33
CA ASN A 205 1.45 2.46 3.09
C ASN A 205 2.35 2.84 4.28
N ASP A 206 2.15 4.02 4.87
CA ASP A 206 2.90 4.50 6.04
C ASP A 206 2.69 3.57 7.26
N LEU A 207 1.44 3.17 7.55
CA LEU A 207 1.13 2.28 8.67
C LEU A 207 1.74 0.87 8.50
N ASN A 208 1.86 0.39 7.26
CA ASN A 208 2.49 -0.90 6.98
C ASN A 208 4.03 -0.80 7.10
N GLU A 209 4.62 0.38 6.91
CA GLU A 209 6.04 0.64 7.16
C GLU A 209 6.33 0.70 8.67
N GLU A 210 5.52 1.39 9.46
CA GLU A 210 5.66 1.45 10.94
C GLU A 210 5.49 0.09 11.63
N GLN A 211 4.62 -0.79 11.12
CA GLN A 211 4.52 -2.17 11.61
C GLN A 211 5.80 -2.98 11.36
N ASN A 212 6.52 -2.72 10.26
CA ASN A 212 7.80 -3.40 9.97
C ASN A 212 8.93 -2.95 10.91
N ASP A 213 8.92 -1.70 11.36
CA ASP A 213 9.89 -1.19 12.34
C ASP A 213 9.70 -1.77 13.75
N THR A 214 8.52 -2.31 14.06
CA THR A 214 8.28 -2.95 15.36
C THR A 214 9.11 -4.24 15.53
N ASN A 215 9.48 -4.91 14.43
CA ASN A 215 10.41 -6.05 14.44
C ASN A 215 11.88 -5.65 14.68
N ILE A 216 12.26 -4.38 14.47
CA ILE A 216 13.60 -3.87 14.80
C ILE A 216 13.75 -3.64 16.32
N SER A 217 12.66 -3.48 17.06
CA SER A 217 12.69 -3.39 18.53
C SER A 217 13.07 -4.71 19.21
N ILE A 218 12.79 -5.85 18.57
CA ILE A 218 13.15 -7.18 19.10
C ILE A 218 14.66 -7.45 18.95
N ASN A 219 15.32 -6.85 17.95
CA ASN A 219 16.75 -7.08 17.69
C ASN A 219 17.70 -6.13 18.47
N GLN A 220 17.18 -5.06 19.09
CA GLN A 220 18.02 -4.20 19.95
C GLN A 220 18.43 -4.89 21.26
N ASN A 221 17.58 -5.76 21.80
CA ASN A 221 17.90 -6.55 22.99
C ASN A 221 18.93 -7.66 22.71
N TYR A 222 19.01 -8.15 21.48
CA TYR A 222 19.96 -9.19 21.07
C TYR A 222 21.42 -8.70 21.12
N TYR A 223 21.69 -7.48 20.63
CA TYR A 223 23.03 -6.87 20.73
C TYR A 223 23.42 -6.53 22.17
N SER A 224 22.46 -6.12 23.01
CA SER A 224 22.68 -5.91 24.44
C SER A 224 23.08 -7.22 25.14
N TYR A 225 22.42 -8.34 24.80
CA TYR A 225 22.74 -9.67 25.33
C TYR A 225 24.12 -10.17 24.88
N ILE A 226 24.46 -10.04 23.60
CA ILE A 226 25.80 -10.39 23.08
C ILE A 226 26.90 -9.58 23.77
N PHE A 227 26.66 -8.29 23.99
CA PHE A 227 27.62 -7.42 24.68
C PHE A 227 27.82 -7.83 26.15
N LEU A 228 26.73 -8.14 26.87
CA LEU A 228 26.81 -8.64 28.25
C LEU A 228 27.55 -9.99 28.34
N LEU A 229 27.36 -10.88 27.37
CA LEU A 229 28.06 -12.16 27.30
C LEU A 229 29.57 -11.98 27.10
N LEU A 230 30.00 -11.06 26.23
CA LEU A 230 31.42 -10.73 26.05
C LEU A 230 32.06 -10.15 27.31
N ILE A 231 31.33 -9.29 28.03
CA ILE A 231 31.80 -8.75 29.32
C ILE A 231 31.93 -9.86 30.37
N ALA A 232 30.97 -10.78 30.46
CA ALA A 232 31.03 -11.90 31.39
C ALA A 232 32.26 -12.79 31.14
N ILE A 233 32.56 -13.09 29.86
CA ILE A 233 33.76 -13.84 29.47
C ILE A 233 35.03 -13.08 29.88
N LEU A 234 35.08 -11.76 29.67
CA LEU A 234 36.22 -10.93 30.05
C LEU A 234 36.43 -10.88 31.58
N CYS A 235 35.34 -10.82 32.35
CA CYS A 235 35.40 -10.90 33.82
C CYS A 235 35.94 -12.26 34.29
N VAL A 236 35.48 -13.37 33.72
CA VAL A 236 35.97 -14.72 34.05
C VAL A 236 37.47 -14.84 33.69
N TYR A 237 37.88 -14.33 32.54
CA TYR A 237 39.29 -14.31 32.13
C TYR A 237 40.18 -13.55 33.13
N ILE A 238 39.74 -12.37 33.58
CA ILE A 238 40.46 -11.58 34.58
C ILE A 238 40.54 -12.34 35.91
N LEU A 239 39.44 -12.95 36.38
CA LEU A 239 39.42 -13.72 37.63
C LEU A 239 40.39 -14.90 37.60
N ILE A 240 40.42 -15.65 36.49
CA ILE A 240 41.38 -16.75 36.31
C ILE A 240 42.81 -16.20 36.37
N ARG A 241 43.11 -15.15 35.60
CA ARG A 241 44.46 -14.59 35.51
C ARG A 241 44.96 -14.01 36.83
N VAL A 242 44.07 -13.42 37.62
CA VAL A 242 44.38 -12.91 38.97
C VAL A 242 44.58 -14.05 39.97
N SER A 243 43.82 -15.14 39.88
CA SER A 243 44.01 -16.31 40.77
C SER A 243 45.32 -17.06 40.52
N SER A 244 45.80 -17.08 39.26
CA SER A 244 47.02 -17.80 38.87
C SER A 244 48.33 -17.07 39.20
N GLY A 245 48.26 -15.89 39.84
CA GLY A 245 49.41 -15.11 40.27
C GLY A 245 49.97 -15.48 41.65
N SER A 246 49.77 -16.71 42.11
CA SER A 246 50.24 -17.19 43.42
C SER A 246 51.49 -18.04 43.26
N SER A 247 52.65 -17.39 43.14
CA SER A 247 53.93 -18.01 43.47
C SER A 247 54.05 -18.09 44.99
N GLU A 248 54.27 -19.31 45.49
CA GLU A 248 54.54 -19.62 46.88
C GLU A 248 55.67 -18.74 47.44
N ASN A 249 55.43 -18.06 48.57
CA ASN A 249 56.16 -18.36 49.81
C ASN A 249 55.60 -17.61 51.04
N SER A 250 55.30 -18.44 52.05
CA SER A 250 55.27 -18.19 53.50
C SER A 250 54.26 -17.22 54.13
N TYR A 251 53.37 -17.83 54.92
CA TYR A 251 52.79 -17.43 56.22
C TYR A 251 53.07 -16.01 56.71
N ILE A 252 52.02 -15.21 56.89
CA ILE A 252 51.67 -14.49 58.14
C ILE A 252 50.21 -14.02 58.02
N GLN A 253 49.42 -14.42 59.02
CA GLN A 253 48.08 -13.93 59.31
C GLN A 253 48.20 -12.49 59.83
N SER A 254 47.92 -11.50 58.98
CA SER A 254 47.68 -10.12 59.38
C SER A 254 46.60 -9.54 58.47
N GLY A 255 45.65 -8.80 59.06
CA GLY A 255 44.42 -8.33 58.43
C GLY A 255 44.63 -7.92 56.97
N GLY A 256 44.00 -8.67 56.06
CA GLY A 256 44.30 -8.70 54.63
C GLY A 256 44.13 -7.34 53.97
N LYS A 257 45.24 -6.63 53.80
CA LYS A 257 45.30 -5.45 52.93
C LYS A 257 45.25 -5.97 51.49
N LEU A 258 44.13 -5.78 50.82
CA LEU A 258 44.01 -6.01 49.38
C LEU A 258 45.16 -5.30 48.67
N SER A 259 45.79 -5.99 47.70
CA SER A 259 46.82 -5.41 46.85
C SER A 259 46.27 -4.14 46.18
N ASN A 260 47.11 -3.10 46.02
CA ASN A 260 46.73 -1.88 45.30
C ASN A 260 46.15 -2.20 43.91
N GLN A 261 46.59 -3.29 43.27
CA GLN A 261 46.06 -3.75 41.99
C GLN A 261 44.61 -4.27 42.10
N THR A 262 44.25 -4.90 43.21
CA THR A 262 42.87 -5.37 43.44
C THR A 262 41.92 -4.19 43.65
N TYR A 263 42.36 -3.10 44.27
CA TYR A 263 41.56 -1.87 44.37
C TYR A 263 41.29 -1.23 43.01
N TYR A 264 42.28 -1.22 42.10
CA TYR A 264 42.05 -0.74 40.73
C TYR A 264 41.04 -1.61 39.97
N ILE A 265 41.07 -2.92 40.14
CA ILE A 265 40.12 -3.83 39.50
C ILE A 265 38.70 -3.61 40.04
N ILE A 266 38.54 -3.49 41.35
CA ILE A 266 37.24 -3.20 41.97
C ILE A 266 36.72 -1.83 41.53
N PHE A 267 37.59 -0.83 41.45
CA PHE A 267 37.23 0.51 40.98
C PHE A 267 36.75 0.51 39.52
N VAL A 268 37.43 -0.22 38.63
CA VAL A 268 37.01 -0.38 37.23
C VAL A 268 35.66 -1.12 37.14
N LEU A 269 35.42 -2.14 37.96
CA LEU A 269 34.14 -2.84 38.02
C LEU A 269 32.99 -1.94 38.50
N VAL A 270 33.24 -1.09 39.51
CA VAL A 270 32.25 -0.12 40.00
C VAL A 270 31.96 0.96 38.95
N ILE A 271 32.97 1.43 38.22
CA ILE A 271 32.76 2.40 37.12
C ILE A 271 31.97 1.77 35.98
N LEU A 272 32.28 0.53 35.60
CA LEU A 272 31.55 -0.17 34.53
C LEU A 272 30.09 -0.41 34.90
N THR A 273 29.79 -0.74 36.16
CA THR A 273 28.42 -0.92 36.64
C THR A 273 27.64 0.40 36.72
N LEU A 274 28.29 1.50 37.12
CA LEU A 274 27.67 2.83 37.11
C LEU A 274 27.41 3.35 35.69
N LEU A 275 28.35 3.13 34.76
CA LEU A 275 28.14 3.45 33.34
C LEU A 275 26.99 2.63 32.74
N MET A 276 26.87 1.36 33.14
CA MET A 276 25.77 0.49 32.72
C MET A 276 24.42 0.96 33.27
N TYR A 277 24.34 1.35 34.55
CA TYR A 277 23.14 1.95 35.16
C TYR A 277 22.72 3.24 34.45
N TYR A 278 23.68 4.12 34.14
CA TYR A 278 23.43 5.37 33.43
C TYR A 278 22.92 5.15 32.00
N PHE A 279 23.44 4.14 31.30
CA PHE A 279 23.07 3.86 29.91
C PHE A 279 21.72 3.14 29.77
N LEU A 280 21.34 2.31 30.74
CA LEU A 280 20.07 1.57 30.74
C LEU A 280 18.87 2.40 31.21
N ILE A 281 19.06 3.38 32.08
CA ILE A 281 17.94 4.19 32.63
C ILE A 281 17.63 5.42 31.79
N LYS A 282 18.55 5.84 30.93
CA LYS A 282 18.39 7.05 30.11
C LYS A 282 17.90 6.75 28.67
N LYS A 283 17.36 5.57 28.42
CA LYS A 283 16.78 5.17 27.12
C LYS A 283 15.33 4.74 27.28
#